data_AF-A0A6J7KKU2-F1
#
_entry.id   AF-A0A6J7KKU2-F1
#
_cell.length_a   1.000
_cell.length_b   1.000
_cell.length_c   1.000
_cell.angle_alpha   90.00
_cell.angle_beta   90.00
_cell.angle_gamma   90.00
#
_symmetry.space_group_name_H-M   'P 1'
#
loop_
_entity.id
_entity.type
_entity.pdbx_description
1 polymer ?
#
loop_
_entity_poly.entity_id
_entity_poly.type
_entity_poly.pdbx_seq_one_letter_code
_entity_poly.pdbx_strand_id
1 'polypeptide(L)' 'MTFSVNLTLCPFDSKDLNREYSGGSFLVSCSHCGAEWEVHNNLVLRVTDPNWEMAEQVTAIVSERIAEHLANSASIS' A
#
# COMPACT_ATOMS: atom_id res chain seq x y z
N MET A 1 -2.29 18.37 21.15
CA MET A 1 -2.88 18.07 19.83
C MET A 1 -2.52 16.63 19.51
N THR A 2 -3.49 15.72 19.60
CA THR A 2 -3.25 14.30 19.26
C THR A 2 -3.63 14.14 17.79
N PHE A 3 -2.64 14.02 16.91
CA PHE A 3 -2.89 13.72 15.50
C PHE A 3 -3.29 12.25 15.41
N SER A 4 -4.56 11.98 15.14
CA SER A 4 -5.01 10.61 14.85
C SER A 4 -4.59 10.27 13.42
N VAL A 5 -3.60 9.40 13.27
CA VAL A 5 -3.17 8.91 11.95
C VAL A 5 -4.23 7.92 11.45
N ASN A 6 -4.98 8.30 10.42
CA ASN A 6 -5.92 7.39 9.77
C ASN A 6 -5.13 6.47 8.81
N LEU A 7 -4.70 5.31 9.32
CA LEU A 7 -4.01 4.27 8.55
C LEU A 7 -4.98 3.44 7.68
N THR A 8 -5.85 4.12 6.94
CA THR A 8 -6.61 3.51 5.84
C THR A 8 -5.88 3.72 4.51
N LEU A 9 -5.23 4.88 4.35
CA LEU A 9 -4.37 5.20 3.23
C LEU A 9 -2.93 5.36 3.70
N CYS A 10 -2.00 4.99 2.84
CA CYS A 10 -0.58 5.15 3.05
C CYS A 10 -0.25 6.65 3.14
N PRO A 11 0.44 7.10 4.21
CA PRO A 11 0.77 8.51 4.40
C PRO A 11 1.78 9.04 3.38
N PHE A 12 2.44 8.17 2.61
CA PHE A 12 3.48 8.56 1.66
C PHE A 12 2.96 8.70 0.21
N ASP A 13 2.04 7.82 -0.22
CA ASP A 13 1.57 7.77 -1.61
C ASP A 13 0.04 7.70 -1.74
N SER A 14 -0.68 7.78 -0.61
CA SER A 14 -2.14 7.73 -0.53
C SER A 14 -2.78 6.45 -1.10
N LYS A 15 -2.03 5.36 -1.26
CA LYS A 15 -2.57 4.05 -1.68
C LYS A 15 -3.24 3.32 -0.51
N ASP A 16 -4.15 2.39 -0.82
CA ASP A 16 -4.82 1.58 0.20
C ASP A 16 -3.81 0.74 0.99
N LEU A 17 -4.01 0.66 2.30
CA LEU A 17 -3.20 -0.15 3.20
C LEU A 17 -3.83 -1.51 3.44
N ASN A 18 -3.00 -2.55 3.39
CA ASN A 18 -3.37 -3.87 3.87
C ASN A 18 -3.20 -3.95 5.39
N ARG A 19 -4.04 -4.75 6.06
CA ARG A 19 -4.02 -4.93 7.52
C ARG A 19 -4.13 -6.39 7.87
N GLU A 20 -3.15 -6.90 8.61
CA GLU A 20 -3.11 -8.27 9.09
C GLU A 20 -2.97 -8.28 10.61
N TYR A 21 -3.78 -9.10 11.30
CA TYR A 21 -3.71 -9.24 12.74
C TYR A 21 -2.69 -10.32 13.14
N SER A 22 -1.71 -9.94 13.95
CA SER A 22 -0.64 -10.82 14.43
C SER A 22 -0.65 -10.90 15.96
N GLY A 23 -1.58 -11.68 16.50
CA GLY A 23 -1.52 -12.17 17.89
C GLY A 23 -1.41 -11.12 19.01
N GLY A 24 -1.77 -9.85 18.76
CA GLY A 24 -1.67 -8.76 19.73
C GLY A 24 -1.39 -7.40 19.09
N SER A 25 -0.91 -7.39 17.85
CA SER A 25 -0.73 -6.18 17.04
C SER A 25 -1.38 -6.32 15.67
N PHE A 26 -1.51 -5.21 14.96
CA PHE A 26 -1.78 -5.21 13.53
C PHE A 26 -0.51 -4.85 12.77
N LEU A 27 -0.15 -5.69 11.79
CA LEU A 27 0.78 -5.29 10.75
C LEU A 27 -0.01 -4.58 9.66
N VAL A 28 0.36 -3.33 9.40
CA VAL A 28 -0.22 -2.49 8.37
C VAL A 28 0.83 -2.29 7.29
N SER A 29 0.53 -2.62 6.04
CA SER A 29 1.52 -2.58 4.95
C SER A 29 0.97 -1.91 3.70
N CYS A 30 1.83 -1.16 3.02
CA CYS A 30 1.54 -0.60 1.70
C CYS A 30 2.14 -1.52 0.63
N SER A 31 1.30 -2.18 -0.18
CA SER A 31 1.78 -3.03 -1.28
C SER A 31 2.40 -2.26 -2.44
N HIS A 32 2.23 -0.92 -2.46
CA HIS A 32 2.76 -0.07 -3.52
C HIS A 32 4.20 0.39 -3.22
N CYS A 33 4.43 1.02 -2.06
CA CYS A 33 5.77 1.51 -1.68
C CYS A 33 6.52 0.61 -0.69
N GLY A 34 5.90 -0.47 -0.20
CA GLY A 34 6.55 -1.40 0.73
C GLY A 34 6.71 -0.89 2.16
N ALA A 35 6.18 0.29 2.50
CA ALA A 35 6.21 0.81 3.87
C ALA A 35 5.34 -0.03 4.80
N GLU A 36 5.80 -0.22 6.05
CA GLU A 36 5.14 -1.06 7.04
C GLU A 36 5.09 -0.38 8.42
N TRP A 37 3.99 -0.62 9.11
CA TRP A 37 3.76 -0.17 10.48
C TRP A 37 3.23 -1.30 11.34
N GLU A 38 3.68 -1.35 12.58
CA GLU A 38 3.09 -2.19 13.61
C GLU A 38 2.23 -1.33 14.53
N VAL A 39 0.97 -1.73 14.72
CA VAL A 39 -0.02 -1.00 15.51
C VAL A 39 -0.40 -1.79 16.74
N HIS A 40 -0.11 -1.21 17.91
CA HIS A 40 -0.43 -1.74 19.23
C HIS A 40 -1.38 -0.77 19.94
N ASN A 41 -2.69 -1.03 19.89
CA ASN A 41 -3.71 -0.10 20.42
C ASN A 41 -3.53 1.34 19.87
N ASN A 42 -3.09 2.28 20.71
CA ASN A 42 -2.87 3.68 20.35
C ASN A 42 -1.43 3.99 19.92
N LEU A 43 -0.55 2.99 19.90
CA LEU A 43 0.84 3.13 19.49
C LEU A 43 1.01 2.64 18.06
N VAL A 44 1.60 3.47 17.21
CA VAL A 44 1.97 3.13 15.83
C VAL A 44 3.48 3.23 15.73
N LEU A 45 4.13 2.13 15.37
CA LEU A 45 5.57 2.06 15.14
C LEU A 45 5.81 1.83 13.66
N ARG A 46 6.71 2.60 13.05
CA ARG A 46 7.15 2.32 11.68
C ARG A 46 8.20 1.20 11.73
N VAL A 47 7.97 0.14 10.96
CA VAL A 47 8.85 -1.02 10.86
C VAL A 47 9.76 -0.87 9.65
N THR A 48 9.18 -0.50 8.51
CA THR A 48 9.88 -0.40 7.22
C THR A 48 9.56 0.95 6.57
N ASP A 49 10.61 1.65 6.13
CA ASP A 49 10.50 2.88 5.35
C ASP A 49 10.10 2.60 3.89
N PRO A 50 9.47 3.55 3.17
CA PRO A 50 9.06 3.33 1.78
C PRO A 50 10.26 3.12 0.86
N ASN A 51 10.11 2.20 -0.09
CA ASN A 51 11.05 1.96 -1.18
C ASN A 51 10.49 2.54 -2.49
N TRP A 52 11.09 3.63 -2.97
CA TRP A 52 10.63 4.31 -4.18
C TRP A 52 10.95 3.60 -5.48
N GLU A 53 12.05 2.84 -5.51
CA GLU A 53 12.37 2.01 -6.67
C GLU A 53 11.31 0.91 -6.85
N MET A 54 10.84 0.32 -5.74
CA MET A 54 9.72 -0.61 -5.76
C MET A 54 8.43 0.07 -6.24
N ALA A 55 8.12 1.26 -5.75
CA ALA A 55 6.90 1.98 -6.14
C ALA A 55 6.86 2.29 -7.65
N GLU A 56 8.00 2.68 -8.23
CA GLU A 56 8.14 2.91 -9.67
C GLU A 56 7.91 1.62 -10.48
N GLN A 57 8.52 0.51 -10.05
CA GLN A 57 8.34 -0.79 -10.70
C GLN A 57 6.88 -1.27 -10.63
N VAL A 58 6.25 -1.17 -9.46
CA VAL A 58 4.83 -1.54 -9.28
C VAL A 58 3.93 -0.71 -10.19
N THR A 59 4.16 0.61 -10.27
CA THR A 59 3.38 1.50 -11.15
C THR A 59 3.53 1.11 -12.61
N ALA A 60 4.74 0.80 -13.07
CA ALA A 60 4.99 0.38 -14.44
C ALA A 60 4.25 -0.92 -14.79
N ILE A 61 4.38 -1.94 -13.94
CA ILE A 61 3.71 -3.24 -14.12
C ILE A 61 2.18 -3.10 -14.15
N VAL A 62 1.61 -2.32 -13.22
CA VAL A 62 0.16 -2.11 -13.18
C VAL A 62 -0.32 -1.37 -14.42
N SER A 63 0.43 -0.37 -14.89
CA SER A 63 0.09 0.39 -16.10
C SER A 63 0.11 -0.48 -17.35
N GLU A 64 1.11 -1.34 -17.50
CA GLU A 64 1.21 -2.31 -18.61
C GLU A 64 0.02 -3.27 -18.62
N ARG A 65 -0.29 -3.88 -17.46
CA ARG A 65 -1.41 -4.83 -17.34
C ARG A 65 -2.77 -4.18 -17.62
N ILE A 66 -2.96 -2.92 -17.22
CA ILE A 66 -4.18 -2.18 -17.55
C ILE A 66 -4.27 -1.95 -19.06
N ALA A 67 -3.17 -1.55 -19.71
CA ALA A 67 -3.13 -1.35 -21.16
C ALA A 67 -3.45 -2.65 -21.92
N GLU A 68 -2.86 -3.78 -21.51
CA GLU A 68 -3.16 -5.10 -22.07
C GLU A 68 -4.64 -5.49 -21.88
N HIS A 69 -5.18 -5.30 -20.68
CA HIS A 69 -6.57 -5.61 -20.38
C HIS A 69 -7.53 -4.78 -21.26
N LEU A 70 -7.26 -3.48 -21.41
CA LEU A 70 -8.04 -2.60 -22.26
C LEU A 70 -7.95 -3.01 -23.75
N ALA A 71 -6.75 -3.31 -24.26
CA ALA A 71 -6.56 -3.75 -25.64
C ALA A 71 -7.30 -5.08 -25.95
N ASN A 72 -7.26 -6.02 -25.00
CA ASN A 72 -7.99 -7.29 -25.11
C ASN A 72 -9.51 -7.08 -25.07
N SER A 73 -10.01 -6.17 -24.21
CA SER A 73 -11.44 -5.86 -24.14
C SER A 73 -11.97 -5.23 -25.44
N ALA A 74 -11.17 -4.40 -26.11
CA ALA A 74 -11.53 -3.79 -27.40
C ALA A 74 -11.55 -4.78 -28.57
N SER A 75 -10.84 -5.90 -28.47
CA SER A 75 -10.76 -6.93 -29.52
C SER A 75 -11.90 -7.96 -29.47
N ILE A 76 -12.68 -7.97 -28.38
CA ILE A 76 -13.81 -8.90 -28.16
C ILE A 76 -15.16 -8.20 -28.48
N SER A 77 -15.11 -6.94 -28.94
CA SER A 77 -16.28 -6.11 -29.26
C SER A 77 -16.64 -6.14 -30.75
#